data_AF-A0A9C7W2C0-F1
#
_entry.id   AF-A0A9C7W2C0-F1
#
_cell.length_a   1.000
_cell.length_b   1.000
_cell.length_c   1.000
_cell.angle_alpha   90.00
_cell.angle_beta   90.00
_cell.angle_gamma   90.00
#
_symmetry.space_group_name_H-M   'P 1'
#
loop_
_entity.id
_entity.type
_entity.pdbx_description
1 polymer ?
#
loop_
_entity_poly.entity_id
_entity_poly.type
_entity_poly.pdbx_seq_one_letter_code
_entity_poly.pdbx_strand_id
1 'polypeptide(L)'
;MGQRIPDYETARMVFWKALYNGGGETLYCGKKLKSSYNKGVNIEHVFPASWVAYSLRCGKRKQCRLNNPQFNLIEADLHNLYPARSDVNKARSNYRFAIIRGEQRVFGKCDFEFDEYQRIAEPAPEARGRIARAMLYMAEEYDLYLKKELKQLLLDWDKKYPPEPAEYKRNDRIEQLQGNRNPYIDLHKVMKQQ
;
A
#
# COMPACT_ATOMS: atom_id res chain seq x y z
N MET A 1 2.34 0.24 24.71
CA MET A 1 2.51 1.09 23.51
C MET A 1 3.50 0.39 22.60
N GLY A 2 3.09 0.01 21.38
CA GLY A 2 3.98 -0.70 20.45
C GLY A 2 5.06 0.24 19.91
N GLN A 3 6.29 -0.26 19.79
CA GLN A 3 7.39 0.48 19.17
C GLN A 3 7.28 0.38 17.64
N ARG A 4 7.55 1.47 16.91
CA ARG A 4 7.57 1.45 15.44
C ARG A 4 8.58 0.41 14.94
N ILE A 5 8.23 -0.28 13.85
CA ILE A 5 9.10 -1.29 13.25
C ILE A 5 10.34 -0.60 12.66
N PRO A 6 11.56 -1.03 13.03
CA PRO A 6 12.77 -0.25 12.78
C PRO A 6 13.23 -0.25 11.32
N ASP A 7 12.95 -1.31 10.58
CA ASP A 7 13.45 -1.51 9.22
C ASP A 7 12.58 -2.49 8.41
N TYR A 8 12.83 -2.52 7.11
CA TYR A 8 12.06 -3.34 6.18
C TYR A 8 12.29 -4.85 6.36
N GLU A 9 13.44 -5.29 6.85
CA GLU A 9 13.69 -6.72 7.07
C GLU A 9 12.80 -7.24 8.21
N THR A 10 12.75 -6.50 9.31
CA THR A 10 11.84 -6.73 10.43
C THR A 10 10.39 -6.63 9.97
N ALA A 11 10.03 -5.61 9.19
CA ALA A 11 8.68 -5.45 8.65
C ALA A 11 8.24 -6.65 7.82
N ARG A 12 9.11 -7.20 6.96
CA ARG A 12 8.80 -8.40 6.16
C ARG A 12 8.48 -9.61 7.04
N MET A 13 9.25 -9.79 8.12
CA MET A 13 9.00 -10.89 9.05
C MET A 13 7.66 -10.73 9.75
N VAL A 14 7.38 -9.55 10.32
CA VAL A 14 6.12 -9.23 10.98
C VAL A 14 4.94 -9.35 10.02
N PHE A 15 5.10 -8.82 8.81
CA PHE A 15 4.09 -8.85 7.76
C PHE A 15 3.62 -10.29 7.46
N TRP A 16 4.54 -11.21 7.19
CA TRP A 16 4.17 -12.58 6.83
C TRP A 16 3.82 -13.45 8.04
N LYS A 17 4.55 -13.32 9.16
CA LYS A 17 4.40 -14.20 10.32
C LYS A 17 3.35 -13.74 11.33
N ALA A 18 2.93 -12.48 11.30
CA ALA A 18 2.01 -11.92 12.29
C ALA A 18 0.80 -11.19 11.70
N LEU A 19 0.96 -10.47 10.59
CA LEU A 19 -0.15 -9.73 9.96
C LEU A 19 -0.97 -10.61 8.99
N TYR A 20 -0.31 -11.42 8.16
CA TYR A 20 -0.94 -12.31 7.17
C TYR A 20 -0.73 -13.81 7.44
N ASN A 21 -0.51 -14.18 8.70
CA ASN A 21 -0.26 -15.60 9.06
C ASN A 21 -1.48 -16.50 8.88
N GLY A 22 -2.69 -15.97 9.11
CA GLY A 22 -3.97 -16.64 8.92
C GLY A 22 -4.54 -16.53 7.50
N GLY A 23 -3.72 -16.10 6.53
CA GLY A 23 -4.15 -15.85 5.16
C GLY A 23 -4.51 -14.39 4.89
N GLY A 24 -5.39 -14.17 3.91
CA GLY A 24 -5.74 -12.85 3.39
C GLY A 24 -5.90 -12.88 1.87
N GLU A 25 -5.80 -11.72 1.21
CA GLU A 25 -5.89 -11.60 -0.24
C GLU A 25 -4.87 -10.62 -0.79
N THR A 26 -4.37 -10.88 -2.00
CA THR A 26 -3.53 -9.91 -2.70
C THR A 26 -4.31 -8.65 -3.05
N LEU A 27 -3.68 -7.48 -2.86
CA LEU A 27 -4.30 -6.17 -3.05
C LEU A 27 -4.97 -6.00 -4.42
N TYR A 28 -4.23 -6.28 -5.50
CA TYR A 28 -4.69 -5.97 -6.85
C TYR A 28 -5.64 -7.00 -7.45
N CYS A 29 -5.51 -8.27 -7.08
CA CYS A 29 -6.16 -9.37 -7.80
C CYS A 29 -7.08 -10.24 -6.94
N GLY A 30 -7.25 -9.94 -5.65
CA GLY A 30 -8.08 -10.74 -4.75
C GLY A 30 -7.64 -12.21 -4.57
N LYS A 31 -6.41 -12.57 -5.00
CA LYS A 31 -5.89 -13.93 -4.87
C LYS A 31 -5.75 -14.27 -3.39
N LYS A 32 -6.54 -15.25 -2.94
CA LYS A 32 -6.50 -15.77 -1.56
C LYS A 32 -5.10 -16.30 -1.21
N LEU A 33 -4.64 -15.95 -0.03
CA LEU A 33 -3.40 -16.44 0.56
C LEU A 33 -3.71 -17.70 1.39
N LYS A 34 -2.91 -18.76 1.22
CA LYS A 34 -3.10 -20.04 1.91
C LYS A 34 -2.34 -20.12 3.23
N SER A 35 -1.23 -19.40 3.35
CA SER A 35 -0.37 -19.34 4.53
C SER A 35 0.51 -18.08 4.47
N SER A 36 1.51 -17.99 5.35
CA SER A 36 2.56 -16.96 5.29
C SER A 36 3.49 -17.08 4.07
N TYR A 37 3.49 -18.23 3.37
CA TYR A 37 4.26 -18.44 2.14
C TYR A 37 3.32 -18.70 0.96
N ASN A 38 3.36 -17.83 -0.05
CA ASN A 38 2.57 -17.98 -1.27
C ASN A 38 3.46 -17.82 -2.49
N LYS A 39 3.65 -18.91 -3.26
CA LYS A 39 4.41 -18.86 -4.51
C LYS A 39 3.83 -17.80 -5.46
N GLY A 40 4.71 -16.93 -5.97
CA GLY A 40 4.35 -15.84 -6.88
C GLY A 40 3.62 -14.67 -6.21
N VAL A 41 3.78 -14.49 -4.89
CA VAL A 41 3.31 -13.31 -4.15
C VAL A 41 4.51 -12.65 -3.46
N ASN A 42 4.56 -11.32 -3.50
CA ASN A 42 5.54 -10.52 -2.78
C ASN A 42 4.83 -9.37 -2.02
N ILE A 43 5.61 -8.51 -1.36
CA ILE A 43 5.09 -7.33 -0.67
C ILE A 43 5.15 -6.14 -1.62
N GLU A 44 4.00 -5.49 -1.77
CA GLU A 44 3.83 -4.22 -2.43
C GLU A 44 4.00 -3.07 -1.45
N HIS A 45 4.70 -2.02 -1.89
CA HIS A 45 4.76 -0.71 -1.26
C HIS A 45 3.79 0.22 -1.99
N VAL A 46 2.57 0.39 -1.47
CA VAL A 46 1.50 1.15 -2.16
C VAL A 46 1.89 2.61 -2.42
N PHE A 47 2.61 3.24 -1.51
CA PHE A 47 3.42 4.41 -1.75
C PHE A 47 4.84 3.92 -2.11
N PRO A 48 5.32 4.10 -3.36
CA PRO A 48 6.58 3.49 -3.80
C PRO A 48 7.78 3.95 -2.97
N ALA A 49 8.62 3.01 -2.55
CA ALA A 49 9.87 3.32 -1.85
C ALA A 49 10.80 4.26 -2.64
N SER A 50 10.72 4.24 -3.98
CA SER A 50 11.49 5.18 -4.83
C SER A 50 11.00 6.62 -4.71
N TRP A 51 9.70 6.84 -4.50
CA TRP A 51 9.13 8.17 -4.27
C TRP A 51 9.50 8.70 -2.89
N VAL A 52 9.54 7.83 -1.88
CA VAL A 52 10.06 8.16 -0.55
C VAL A 52 11.52 8.58 -0.65
N ALA A 53 12.35 7.78 -1.32
CA ALA A 53 13.78 8.06 -1.51
C ALA A 53 14.02 9.42 -2.20
N TYR A 54 13.19 9.74 -3.21
CA TYR A 54 13.21 11.03 -3.89
C TYR A 54 12.83 12.17 -2.95
N SER A 55 11.75 12.01 -2.17
CA SER A 55 11.26 13.03 -1.24
C SER A 55 12.29 13.35 -0.14
N LEU A 56 12.95 12.32 0.39
CA LEU A 56 13.99 12.46 1.41
C LEU A 56 15.37 12.84 0.85
N ARG A 57 15.53 12.89 -0.49
CA ARG A 57 16.80 13.20 -1.17
C ARG A 57 17.98 12.33 -0.69
N CYS A 58 17.72 11.08 -0.29
CA CYS A 58 18.73 10.17 0.29
C CYS A 58 19.45 9.27 -0.74
N GLY A 59 19.12 9.42 -2.03
CA GLY A 59 19.72 8.68 -3.14
C GLY A 59 18.90 7.45 -3.55
N LYS A 60 19.57 6.36 -3.95
CA LYS A 60 18.89 5.10 -4.30
C LYS A 60 18.42 4.38 -3.05
N ARG A 61 17.39 3.54 -3.17
CA ARG A 61 16.81 2.73 -2.07
C ARG A 61 17.86 2.05 -1.18
N LYS A 62 18.88 1.41 -1.77
CA LYS A 62 19.96 0.77 -1.00
C LYS A 62 20.78 1.77 -0.19
N GLN A 63 21.07 2.95 -0.72
CA GLN A 63 21.78 4.02 -0.02
C GLN A 63 20.91 4.55 1.12
N CYS A 64 19.64 4.89 0.84
CA CYS A 64 18.68 5.37 1.83
C CYS A 64 18.58 4.46 3.06
N ARG A 65 18.56 3.13 2.88
CA ARG A 65 18.54 2.19 4.00
C ARG A 65 19.75 2.27 4.92
N LEU A 66 20.92 2.60 4.36
CA LEU A 66 22.17 2.68 5.11
C LEU A 66 22.33 4.02 5.83
N ASN A 67 21.82 5.11 5.25
CA ASN A 67 22.16 6.47 5.67
C ASN A 67 20.97 7.32 6.15
N ASN A 68 19.74 6.82 6.10
CA ASN A 68 18.55 7.57 6.48
C ASN A 68 17.60 6.73 7.36
N PRO A 69 17.64 6.89 8.70
CA PRO A 69 16.75 6.18 9.62
C PRO A 69 15.27 6.44 9.36
N GLN A 70 14.90 7.66 8.93
CA GLN A 70 13.52 7.99 8.59
C GLN A 70 13.03 7.17 7.38
N PHE A 71 13.87 6.96 6.37
CA PHE A 71 13.55 6.08 5.25
C PHE A 71 13.24 4.65 5.72
N ASN A 72 14.01 4.11 6.66
CA ASN A 72 13.78 2.77 7.19
C ASN A 72 12.43 2.66 7.90
N LEU A 73 12.05 3.66 8.71
CA LEU A 73 10.74 3.72 9.37
C LEU A 73 9.58 3.81 8.36
N ILE A 74 9.72 4.63 7.32
CA ILE A 74 8.69 4.79 6.27
C ILE A 74 8.55 3.50 5.45
N GLU A 75 9.68 2.89 5.08
CA GLU A 75 9.70 1.67 4.29
C GLU A 75 9.13 0.46 5.06
N ALA A 76 9.28 0.47 6.38
CA ALA A 76 8.80 -0.56 7.29
C ALA A 76 7.32 -0.46 7.64
N ASP A 77 6.66 0.67 7.34
CA ASP A 77 5.29 0.93 7.78
C ASP A 77 4.29 -0.05 7.18
N LEU A 78 3.72 -0.91 8.03
CA LEU A 78 2.76 -1.94 7.65
C LEU A 78 1.50 -1.36 7.02
N HIS A 79 1.10 -0.12 7.30
CA HIS A 79 -0.05 0.50 6.62
C HIS A 79 0.20 0.70 5.12
N ASN A 80 1.46 0.71 4.69
CA ASN A 80 1.87 0.81 3.29
C ASN A 80 2.15 -0.54 2.62
N LEU A 81 2.25 -1.62 3.39
CA LEU A 81 2.63 -2.94 2.90
C LEU A 81 1.40 -3.81 2.62
N TYR A 82 1.31 -4.36 1.41
CA TYR A 82 0.24 -5.28 1.04
C TYR A 82 0.77 -6.49 0.26
N PRO A 83 0.10 -7.65 0.33
CA PRO A 83 0.50 -8.78 -0.48
C PRO A 83 0.06 -8.51 -1.92
N ALA A 84 0.91 -8.79 -2.90
CA ALA A 84 0.60 -8.61 -4.31
C ALA A 84 1.14 -9.77 -5.12
N ARG A 85 0.46 -10.15 -6.21
CA ARG A 85 1.06 -11.10 -7.16
C ARG A 85 2.34 -10.48 -7.73
N SER A 86 3.41 -11.27 -7.80
CA SER A 86 4.74 -10.75 -8.14
C SER A 86 4.83 -10.19 -9.56
N ASP A 87 4.06 -10.75 -10.50
CA ASP A 87 3.96 -10.26 -11.89
C ASP A 87 3.27 -8.90 -11.98
N VAL A 88 2.14 -8.74 -11.28
CA VAL A 88 1.39 -7.48 -11.21
C VAL A 88 2.18 -6.41 -10.46
N ASN A 89 2.82 -6.76 -9.34
CA ASN A 89 3.69 -5.83 -8.62
C ASN A 89 4.88 -5.35 -9.48
N LYS A 90 5.47 -6.26 -10.28
CA LYS A 90 6.53 -5.89 -11.23
C LYS A 90 6.02 -4.90 -12.28
N ALA A 91 4.84 -5.13 -12.85
CA ALA A 91 4.25 -4.24 -13.85
C ALA A 91 3.81 -2.89 -13.25
N ARG A 92 3.30 -2.91 -12.01
CA ARG A 92 2.96 -1.71 -11.24
C ARG A 92 4.18 -0.80 -11.09
N SER A 93 5.37 -1.37 -10.83
CA SER A 93 6.63 -0.62 -10.73
C SER A 93 6.53 0.54 -9.72
N ASN A 94 6.86 1.76 -10.13
CA ASN A 94 6.59 2.99 -9.40
C ASN A 94 5.66 3.92 -10.19
N TYR A 95 4.78 3.34 -11.00
CA TYR A 95 3.79 4.07 -11.79
C TYR A 95 2.74 4.69 -10.87
N ARG A 96 2.33 5.91 -11.21
CA ARG A 96 1.27 6.58 -10.45
C ARG A 96 -0.07 5.92 -10.78
N PHE A 97 -0.97 5.88 -9.81
CA PHE A 97 -2.33 5.43 -10.10
C PHE A 97 -3.08 6.45 -10.94
N ALA A 98 -3.87 5.95 -11.89
CA ALA A 98 -4.74 6.73 -12.76
C ALA A 98 -5.91 5.85 -13.26
N ILE A 99 -6.83 6.45 -14.01
CA ILE A 99 -7.79 5.73 -14.85
C ILE A 99 -7.24 5.70 -16.27
N ILE A 100 -7.27 4.53 -16.90
CA ILE A 100 -6.80 4.22 -18.24
C ILE A 100 -8.05 3.78 -19.05
N ARG A 101 -8.14 4.10 -20.35
CA ARG A 101 -9.37 3.92 -21.15
C ARG A 101 -9.14 3.03 -22.38
N GLY A 102 -9.68 1.80 -22.33
CA GLY A 102 -9.79 0.94 -23.51
C GLY A 102 -8.61 -0.01 -23.72
N GLU A 103 -7.87 -0.36 -22.67
CA GLU A 103 -6.66 -1.16 -22.74
C GLU A 103 -6.90 -2.67 -22.54
N GLN A 104 -5.88 -3.44 -22.92
CA GLN A 104 -5.92 -4.90 -22.87
C GLN A 104 -5.72 -5.43 -21.45
N ARG A 105 -6.58 -6.37 -21.05
CA ARG A 105 -6.44 -7.12 -19.79
C ARG A 105 -5.33 -8.16 -19.89
N VAL A 106 -4.10 -7.75 -19.62
CA VAL A 106 -2.91 -8.61 -19.73
C VAL A 106 -2.75 -9.59 -18.56
N PHE A 107 -3.47 -9.41 -17.45
CA PHE A 107 -3.41 -10.29 -16.28
C PHE A 107 -4.61 -11.25 -16.13
N GLY A 108 -5.32 -11.51 -17.24
CA GLY A 108 -6.44 -12.46 -17.30
C GLY A 108 -7.63 -11.99 -16.45
N LYS A 109 -7.93 -12.72 -15.37
CA LYS A 109 -9.04 -12.38 -14.45
C LYS A 109 -8.71 -11.26 -13.47
N CYS A 110 -7.45 -10.85 -13.37
CA CYS A 110 -7.08 -9.71 -12.54
C CYS A 110 -7.32 -8.43 -13.34
N ASP A 111 -8.26 -7.61 -12.88
CA ASP A 111 -8.57 -6.29 -13.42
C ASP A 111 -7.47 -5.31 -12.97
N PHE A 112 -6.38 -5.31 -13.72
CA PHE A 112 -5.24 -4.45 -13.47
C PHE A 112 -4.60 -4.10 -14.81
N GLU A 113 -4.47 -2.81 -15.05
CA GLU A 113 -3.95 -2.26 -16.27
C GLU A 113 -2.74 -1.38 -15.95
N PHE A 114 -1.86 -1.23 -16.94
CA PHE A 114 -0.77 -0.28 -16.87
C PHE A 114 -0.43 0.23 -18.26
N ASP A 115 0.05 1.46 -18.30
CA ASP A 115 0.63 2.07 -19.50
C ASP A 115 2.07 2.46 -19.15
N GLU A 116 3.03 1.77 -19.77
CA GLU A 116 4.46 1.97 -19.56
C GLU A 116 4.95 3.32 -20.11
N TYR A 117 4.36 3.79 -21.21
CA TYR A 117 4.74 5.07 -21.84
C TYR A 117 4.29 6.26 -20.99
N GLN A 118 3.05 6.23 -20.51
CA GLN A 118 2.49 7.24 -19.60
C GLN A 118 2.91 7.03 -18.14
N ARG A 119 3.51 5.88 -17.81
CA ARG A 119 3.94 5.47 -16.46
C ARG A 119 2.79 5.52 -15.44
N ILE A 120 1.65 4.97 -15.83
CA ILE A 120 0.43 4.89 -15.02
C ILE A 120 -0.04 3.45 -14.84
N ALA A 121 -0.74 3.20 -13.74
CA ALA A 121 -1.41 1.93 -13.48
C ALA A 121 -2.86 2.18 -13.03
N GLU A 122 -3.79 1.34 -13.49
CA GLU A 122 -5.15 1.31 -13.01
C GLU A 122 -5.39 0.00 -12.25
N PRO A 123 -5.76 0.08 -10.96
CA PRO A 123 -6.16 -1.08 -10.20
C PRO A 123 -7.68 -1.31 -10.31
N ALA A 124 -8.08 -2.56 -10.08
CA ALA A 124 -9.47 -2.97 -9.91
C ALA A 124 -10.22 -2.02 -8.93
N PRO A 125 -11.50 -1.72 -9.17
CA PRO A 125 -12.33 -0.92 -8.26
C PRO A 125 -12.25 -1.33 -6.79
N GLU A 126 -12.20 -2.63 -6.50
CA GLU A 126 -12.16 -3.22 -5.17
C GLU A 126 -10.84 -2.95 -4.41
N ALA A 127 -9.79 -2.53 -5.12
CA ALA A 127 -8.50 -2.17 -4.52
C ALA A 127 -8.37 -0.66 -4.25
N ARG A 128 -9.17 0.18 -4.91
CA ARG A 128 -9.01 1.65 -4.94
C ARG A 128 -9.12 2.31 -3.57
N GLY A 129 -10.10 1.91 -2.76
CA GLY A 129 -10.27 2.45 -1.40
C GLY A 129 -9.05 2.16 -0.51
N ARG A 130 -8.59 0.91 -0.49
CA ARG A 130 -7.37 0.48 0.23
C ARG A 130 -6.14 1.27 -0.19
N ILE A 131 -5.98 1.45 -1.51
CA ILE A 131 -4.86 2.20 -2.09
C ILE A 131 -4.91 3.66 -1.66
N ALA A 132 -6.08 4.29 -1.76
CA ALA A 132 -6.29 5.67 -1.37
C ALA A 132 -5.92 5.93 0.08
N ARG A 133 -6.48 5.16 1.01
CA ARG A 133 -6.22 5.33 2.45
C ARG A 133 -4.77 5.06 2.82
N ALA A 134 -4.12 4.08 2.18
CA ALA A 134 -2.71 3.81 2.41
C ALA A 134 -1.84 4.99 1.94
N MET A 135 -2.06 5.49 0.72
CA MET A 135 -1.25 6.60 0.17
C MET A 135 -1.50 7.94 0.87
N LEU A 136 -2.76 8.26 1.18
CA LEU A 136 -3.12 9.48 1.91
C LEU A 136 -2.52 9.48 3.32
N TYR A 137 -2.60 8.35 4.03
CA TYR A 137 -1.93 8.16 5.31
C TYR A 137 -0.42 8.37 5.20
N MET A 138 0.25 7.73 4.25
CA MET A 138 1.71 7.87 4.09
C MET A 138 2.12 9.31 3.77
N ALA A 139 1.30 10.02 2.99
CA ALA A 139 1.54 11.43 2.67
C ALA A 139 1.42 12.32 3.90
N GLU A 140 0.42 12.11 4.75
CA GLU A 140 0.18 12.92 5.95
C GLU A 140 1.13 12.57 7.10
N GLU A 141 1.28 11.29 7.43
CA GLU A 141 2.11 10.82 8.55
C GLU A 141 3.58 11.21 8.40
N TYR A 142 4.07 11.29 7.16
CA TYR A 142 5.49 11.47 6.86
C TYR A 142 5.79 12.71 6.00
N ASP A 143 4.80 13.61 5.83
CA ASP A 143 4.92 14.82 5.01
C ASP A 143 5.46 14.53 3.59
N LEU A 144 4.94 13.47 2.96
CA LEU A 144 5.38 13.07 1.62
C LEU A 144 4.53 13.76 0.55
N TYR A 145 5.22 14.31 -0.45
CA TYR A 145 4.56 15.01 -1.54
C TYR A 145 3.69 14.09 -2.40
N LEU A 146 2.44 14.48 -2.59
CA LEU A 146 1.54 13.95 -3.62
C LEU A 146 1.19 15.05 -4.60
N LYS A 147 1.31 14.74 -5.90
CA LYS A 147 0.85 15.64 -6.96
C LYS A 147 -0.66 15.89 -6.80
N LYS A 148 -1.11 17.12 -7.04
CA LYS A 148 -2.49 17.57 -6.80
C LYS A 148 -3.53 16.66 -7.45
N GLU A 149 -3.32 16.27 -8.71
CA GLU A 149 -4.27 15.43 -9.46
C GLU A 149 -4.36 14.03 -8.87
N LEU A 150 -3.23 13.45 -8.43
CA LEU A 150 -3.22 12.17 -7.74
C LEU A 150 -3.91 12.28 -6.37
N LYS A 151 -3.59 13.31 -5.58
CA LYS A 151 -4.24 13.53 -4.27
C LYS A 151 -5.76 13.63 -4.42
N GLN A 152 -6.25 14.36 -5.42
CA GLN A 152 -7.70 14.46 -5.68
C GLN A 152 -8.29 13.10 -6.05
N LEU A 153 -7.65 12.35 -6.95
CA LEU A 153 -8.10 11.00 -7.32
C LEU A 153 -8.21 10.08 -6.10
N LEU A 154 -7.23 10.13 -5.20
CA LEU A 154 -7.23 9.31 -3.98
C LEU A 154 -8.35 9.74 -3.02
N LEU A 155 -8.59 11.03 -2.84
CA LEU A 155 -9.72 11.52 -2.03
C LEU A 155 -11.08 11.05 -2.59
N ASP A 156 -11.23 11.10 -3.92
CA ASP A 156 -12.45 10.63 -4.59
C ASP A 156 -12.62 9.11 -4.43
N TRP A 157 -11.53 8.35 -4.51
CA TRP A 157 -11.54 6.90 -4.29
C TRP A 157 -11.85 6.54 -2.83
N ASP A 158 -11.28 7.24 -1.85
CA ASP A 158 -11.57 7.00 -0.44
C ASP A 158 -13.06 7.22 -0.13
N LYS A 159 -13.64 8.32 -0.65
CA LYS A 159 -15.07 8.62 -0.50
C LYS A 159 -15.95 7.59 -1.20
N LYS A 160 -15.58 7.19 -2.42
CA LYS A 160 -16.39 6.26 -3.25
C LYS A 160 -16.33 4.82 -2.75
N TYR A 161 -15.20 4.40 -2.19
CA TYR A 161 -14.95 3.03 -1.77
C TYR A 161 -14.60 3.01 -0.27
N PRO A 162 -15.60 3.13 0.63
CA PRO A 162 -15.38 3.21 2.07
C PRO A 162 -14.73 1.93 2.62
N PRO A 163 -14.11 1.98 3.82
CA PRO A 163 -13.44 0.81 4.36
C PRO A 163 -14.39 -0.35 4.66
N GLU A 164 -13.93 -1.55 4.32
CA GLU A 164 -14.62 -2.81 4.60
C GLU A 164 -14.23 -3.37 5.98
N PRO A 165 -15.03 -4.30 6.57
CA PRO A 165 -14.71 -4.95 7.84
C PRO A 165 -13.28 -5.52 7.92
N ALA A 166 -12.76 -6.04 6.80
CA ALA A 166 -11.40 -6.57 6.74
C ALA A 166 -10.33 -5.48 6.90
N GLU A 167 -10.56 -4.26 6.38
CA GLU A 167 -9.63 -3.14 6.55
C GLU A 167 -9.59 -2.64 8.00
N TYR A 168 -10.74 -2.57 8.67
CA TYR A 168 -10.78 -2.20 10.08
C TYR A 168 -10.02 -3.19 10.94
N LYS A 169 -10.24 -4.50 10.75
CA LYS A 169 -9.49 -5.55 11.45
C LYS A 169 -7.99 -5.48 11.16
N ARG A 170 -7.61 -5.17 9.92
CA ARG A 170 -6.21 -4.96 9.54
C ARG A 170 -5.62 -3.75 10.26
N ASN A 171 -6.34 -2.64 10.36
CA ASN A 171 -5.90 -1.44 11.09
C ASN A 171 -5.67 -1.74 12.58
N ASP A 172 -6.61 -2.44 13.22
CA ASP A 172 -6.49 -2.89 14.62
C ASP A 172 -5.26 -3.80 14.81
N ARG A 173 -5.03 -4.72 13.87
CA ARG A 173 -3.89 -5.63 13.93
C ARG A 173 -2.56 -4.90 13.75
N ILE A 174 -2.51 -3.90 12.85
CA ILE A 174 -1.29 -3.11 12.64
C ILE A 174 -0.97 -2.26 13.87
N GLU A 175 -1.97 -1.67 14.52
CA GLU A 175 -1.76 -0.93 15.77
C GLU A 175 -1.08 -1.79 16.84
N GLN A 176 -1.54 -3.03 17.01
CA GLN A 176 -0.93 -3.98 17.95
C GLN A 176 0.53 -4.30 17.60
N LEU A 177 0.88 -4.33 16.32
CA LEU A 177 2.20 -4.75 15.82
C LEU A 177 3.21 -3.61 15.69
N GLN A 178 2.74 -2.40 15.37
CA GLN A 178 3.55 -1.24 15.01
C GLN A 178 3.33 -0.03 15.94
N GLY A 179 2.23 0.00 16.69
CA GLY A 179 1.93 1.02 17.69
C GLY A 179 1.13 2.23 17.21
N ASN A 180 0.74 2.29 15.92
CA ASN A 180 -0.05 3.39 15.39
C ASN A 180 -1.12 2.94 14.38
N ARG A 181 -2.14 3.77 14.22
CA ARG A 181 -3.31 3.53 13.35
C ARG A 181 -3.24 4.38 12.09
N ASN A 182 -3.96 3.95 11.06
CA ASN A 182 -4.26 4.78 9.88
C ASN A 182 -5.57 5.55 10.12
N PRO A 183 -5.52 6.89 10.30
CA PRO A 183 -6.71 7.69 10.58
C PRO A 183 -7.74 7.68 9.44
N TYR A 184 -7.30 7.55 8.19
CA TYR A 184 -8.21 7.47 7.03
C TYR A 184 -9.09 6.22 7.05
N ILE A 185 -8.73 5.19 7.81
CA ILE A 185 -9.63 4.05 8.05
C ILE A 185 -10.62 4.41 9.15
N ASP A 186 -10.16 4.97 10.28
CA ASP A 186 -11.00 5.19 11.46
C ASP A 186 -12.01 6.35 11.31
N LEU A 187 -11.68 7.40 10.55
CA LEU A 187 -12.59 8.53 10.31
C LEU A 187 -13.94 8.09 9.72
N HIS A 188 -13.95 7.04 8.88
CA HIS A 188 -15.18 6.48 8.34
C HIS A 188 -16.05 5.77 9.39
N LYS A 189 -15.49 5.31 10.52
CA LYS A 189 -16.31 4.78 11.64
C LYS A 189 -17.08 5.90 12.32
N VAL A 190 -16.44 7.06 12.52
CA VAL A 190 -17.05 8.22 13.17
C VAL A 190 -18.18 8.80 12.31
N MET A 191 -17.98 8.89 10.99
CA MET A 191 -19.01 9.40 10.06
C MET A 191 -20.24 8.50 9.91
N LYS A 192 -20.14 7.19 10.20
CA LYS A 192 -21.28 6.25 10.16
C LYS A 192 -22.12 6.25 11.44
N GLN A 193 -21.66 6.91 12.50
CA GLN A 193 -22.32 6.99 13.81
C GLN A 193 -23.08 8.31 14.02
N GLN A 194 -23.14 9.15 12.98
CA GLN A 194 -23.94 10.38 12.90
C GLN A 194 -25.05 10.19 11.87
#